data_AF-K1ZEG2-F1
#
_entry.id   AF-K1ZEG2-F1
#
_cell.length_a   1.000
_cell.length_b   1.000
_cell.length_c   1.000
_cell.angle_alpha   90.00
_cell.angle_beta   90.00
_cell.angle_gamma   90.00
#
_symmetry.space_group_name_H-M   'P 1'
#
loop_
_entity.id
_entity.type
_entity.pdbx_description
1 polymer ?
#
loop_
_entity_poly.entity_id
_entity_poly.type
_entity_poly.pdbx_seq_one_letter_code
_entity_poly.pdbx_strand_id
1 'polypeptide(L)'
;MDGAWGGVAVFSPRLRDKYLQGLEEADSFTFDFHKMLGSALMCNVLLVNRRSDAFARGLSAGDGSYLFRNENVDGMEDLGAVSLQCGRRVDSLKWFLDWKFFGREGLARRVEKNLELCEYAEEVVTASDLLELVVPRTSFNVCFRFKVPEPASNSFNLALREALHREGVSFIGVGYIDGKLAMRLLLTNPAAEKRDVDAFFASLIAKGSQLLQEKPLPAVVGGFCPVSL
;
A
#
# COMPACT_ATOMS: atom_id res chain seq x y z
N MET A 1 15.67 -0.16 3.85
CA MET A 1 14.66 -0.57 2.85
C MET A 1 13.29 -0.16 3.33
N ASP A 2 12.56 0.64 2.56
CA ASP A 2 11.17 1.00 2.84
C ASP A 2 10.22 -0.05 2.25
N GLY A 3 9.67 -0.89 3.12
CA GLY A 3 8.67 -1.90 2.81
C GLY A 3 7.29 -1.54 3.34
N ALA A 4 6.97 -0.27 3.55
CA ALA A 4 5.72 0.14 4.19
C ALA A 4 4.47 -0.53 3.58
N TRP A 5 4.39 -0.61 2.25
CA TRP A 5 3.34 -1.35 1.55
C TRP A 5 3.70 -2.82 1.29
N GLY A 6 4.77 -3.08 0.52
CA GLY A 6 5.11 -4.41 0.01
C GLY A 6 5.90 -5.31 0.97
N GLY A 7 6.40 -4.76 2.09
CA GLY A 7 7.28 -5.48 3.01
C GLY A 7 6.60 -6.63 3.74
N VAL A 8 5.26 -6.62 3.82
CA VAL A 8 4.47 -7.76 4.34
C VAL A 8 4.62 -9.03 3.50
N ALA A 9 5.20 -8.94 2.29
CA ALA A 9 5.62 -10.10 1.50
C ALA A 9 6.57 -11.03 2.27
N VAL A 10 7.25 -10.53 3.32
CA VAL A 10 8.12 -11.34 4.21
C VAL A 10 7.41 -12.55 4.82
N PHE A 11 6.07 -12.51 4.98
CA PHE A 11 5.32 -13.63 5.56
C PHE A 11 5.21 -14.84 4.61
N SER A 12 5.16 -14.61 3.30
CA SER A 12 5.15 -15.67 2.27
C SER A 12 6.57 -15.92 1.77
N PRO A 13 7.14 -17.14 1.90
CA PRO A 13 8.47 -17.46 1.35
C PRO A 13 8.59 -17.13 -0.14
N ARG A 14 7.59 -17.52 -0.94
CA ARG A 14 7.55 -17.26 -2.38
C ARG A 14 7.56 -15.77 -2.71
N LEU A 15 6.77 -14.97 -1.99
CA LEU A 15 6.70 -13.53 -2.26
C LEU A 15 7.90 -12.78 -1.70
N ARG A 16 8.45 -13.22 -0.57
CA ARG A 16 9.72 -12.72 -0.02
C ARG A 16 10.83 -12.86 -1.06
N ASP A 17 11.01 -14.05 -1.63
CA ASP A 17 12.11 -14.30 -2.58
C ASP A 17 11.90 -13.58 -3.92
N LYS A 18 10.64 -13.29 -4.28
CA LYS A 18 10.29 -12.51 -5.48
C LYS A 18 10.51 -11.00 -5.30
N TYR A 19 10.10 -10.43 -4.16
CA TYR A 19 10.01 -8.97 -4.00
C TYR A 19 11.00 -8.36 -3.02
N LEU A 20 11.61 -9.16 -2.14
CA LEU A 20 12.50 -8.70 -1.07
C LEU A 20 13.90 -9.32 -1.20
N GLN A 21 14.40 -9.41 -2.44
CA GLN A 21 15.77 -9.85 -2.71
C GLN A 21 16.78 -8.86 -2.11
N GLY A 22 17.80 -9.36 -1.42
CA GLY A 22 18.80 -8.52 -0.75
C GLY A 22 18.33 -7.92 0.57
N LEU A 23 17.17 -8.33 1.11
CA LEU A 23 16.68 -7.84 2.41
C LEU A 23 17.69 -8.07 3.55
N GLU A 24 18.42 -9.17 3.50
CA GLU A 24 19.49 -9.52 4.45
C GLU A 24 20.65 -8.51 4.50
N GLU A 25 20.87 -7.75 3.43
CA GLU A 25 21.90 -6.71 3.34
C GLU A 25 21.40 -5.33 3.81
N ALA A 26 20.11 -5.21 4.15
CA ALA A 26 19.55 -3.94 4.58
C ALA A 26 20.03 -3.57 6.00
N ASP A 27 20.50 -2.33 6.17
CA ASP A 27 20.80 -1.76 7.49
C ASP A 27 19.54 -1.57 8.34
N SER A 28 18.40 -1.31 7.69
CA SER A 28 17.09 -1.21 8.33
C SER A 28 15.98 -1.64 7.38
N PHE A 29 14.87 -2.12 7.95
CA PHE A 29 13.69 -2.52 7.21
C PHE A 29 12.43 -2.10 7.97
N THR A 30 11.47 -1.53 7.25
CA THR A 30 10.18 -1.16 7.82
C THR A 30 9.04 -1.72 7.00
N PHE A 31 7.93 -2.05 7.65
CA PHE A 31 6.68 -2.41 6.99
C PHE A 31 5.48 -2.16 7.90
N ASP A 32 4.32 -1.91 7.28
CA ASP A 32 3.13 -1.46 8.00
C ASP A 32 2.03 -2.53 7.99
N PHE A 33 1.67 -3.02 9.17
CA PHE A 33 0.55 -3.95 9.35
C PHE A 33 -0.79 -3.30 9.05
N HIS A 34 -0.90 -2.01 9.37
CA HIS A 34 -2.11 -1.22 9.14
C HIS A 34 -2.36 -0.86 7.67
N LYS A 35 -1.45 -1.24 6.76
CA LYS A 35 -1.62 -1.09 5.33
C LYS A 35 -2.24 -2.35 4.74
N MET A 36 -1.45 -3.18 4.07
CA MET A 36 -1.97 -4.30 3.28
C MET A 36 -2.59 -5.42 4.13
N LEU A 37 -2.13 -5.60 5.37
CA LEU A 37 -2.68 -6.63 6.26
C LEU A 37 -3.98 -6.21 6.96
N GLY A 38 -4.26 -4.90 7.01
CA GLY A 38 -5.53 -4.36 7.51
C GLY A 38 -5.63 -4.25 9.03
N SER A 39 -4.51 -4.23 9.75
CA SER A 39 -4.52 -3.98 11.21
C SER A 39 -4.98 -2.55 11.53
N ALA A 40 -5.45 -2.30 12.75
CA ALA A 40 -5.90 -0.96 13.15
C ALA A 40 -4.76 0.07 13.17
N LEU A 41 -5.01 1.26 12.59
CA LEU A 41 -4.08 2.39 12.58
C LEU A 41 -3.75 2.87 14.01
N MET A 42 -2.52 3.24 14.33
CA MET A 42 -1.27 2.95 13.62
C MET A 42 -0.70 1.61 14.12
N CYS A 43 -0.04 0.85 13.24
CA CYS A 43 0.66 -0.39 13.57
C CYS A 43 1.74 -0.70 12.52
N ASN A 44 3.01 -0.48 12.84
CA ASN A 44 4.16 -0.72 11.97
C ASN A 44 5.32 -1.30 12.78
N VAL A 45 6.32 -1.82 12.06
CA VAL A 45 7.57 -2.29 12.64
C VAL A 45 8.73 -1.67 11.89
N LEU A 46 9.70 -1.15 12.64
CA LEU A 46 11.02 -0.77 12.16
C LEU A 46 12.05 -1.73 12.77
N LEU A 47 12.78 -2.44 11.91
CA LEU A 47 13.89 -3.31 12.25
C LEU A 47 15.20 -2.62 11.87
N VAL A 48 16.19 -2.66 12.75
CA VAL A 48 17.54 -2.15 12.50
C VAL A 48 18.52 -3.30 12.67
N ASN A 49 19.34 -3.53 11.65
CA ASN A 49 20.29 -4.62 11.61
C ASN A 49 21.59 -4.23 12.35
N ARG A 50 22.14 -5.17 13.12
CA ARG A 50 23.51 -5.14 13.68
C ARG A 50 23.95 -3.86 14.42
N ARG A 51 23.02 -3.09 15.00
CA ARG A 51 23.29 -1.90 15.83
C ARG A 51 22.19 -1.65 16.86
N SER A 52 22.18 -2.41 17.96
CA SER A 52 21.21 -2.21 19.06
C SER A 52 21.32 -0.82 19.70
N ASP A 53 22.47 -0.17 19.56
CA ASP A 53 22.76 1.17 20.07
C ASP A 53 22.47 2.30 19.07
N ALA A 54 22.00 2.01 17.86
CA ALA A 54 21.82 3.04 16.81
C ALA A 54 20.91 4.18 17.26
N PHE A 55 19.80 3.86 17.94
CA PHE A 55 18.89 4.85 18.49
C PHE A 55 19.47 5.56 19.71
N ALA A 56 20.13 4.83 20.62
CA ALA A 56 20.79 5.46 21.76
C ALA A 56 21.83 6.50 21.31
N ARG A 57 22.70 6.14 20.35
CA ARG A 57 23.73 7.05 19.84
C ARG A 57 23.18 8.27 19.11
N GLY A 58 22.05 8.11 18.42
CA GLY A 58 21.49 9.17 17.57
C GLY A 58 20.42 10.03 18.24
N LEU A 59 19.73 9.51 19.26
CA LEU A 59 18.52 10.11 19.84
C LEU A 59 18.62 10.35 21.34
N SER A 60 19.62 9.80 22.05
CA SER A 60 19.76 10.07 23.47
C SER A 60 20.12 11.54 23.70
N ALA A 61 19.32 12.20 24.55
CA ALA A 61 19.61 13.51 25.07
C ALA A 61 19.89 13.39 26.58
N GLY A 62 21.07 13.83 27.00
CA GLY A 62 21.52 13.70 28.40
C GLY A 62 22.07 12.30 28.73
N ASP A 63 22.25 12.04 30.02
CA ASP A 63 22.86 10.81 30.54
C ASP A 63 21.84 9.69 30.84
N GLY A 64 20.55 9.92 30.57
CA GLY A 64 19.46 8.96 30.76
C GLY A 64 19.10 8.68 32.23
N SER A 65 19.82 9.25 33.19
CA SER A 65 19.78 8.90 34.62
C SER A 65 18.45 9.18 35.31
N TYR A 66 17.66 10.13 34.79
CA TYR A 66 16.38 10.52 35.36
C TYR A 66 15.24 9.56 35.01
N LEU A 67 15.25 8.97 33.80
CA LEU A 67 14.12 8.22 33.25
C LEU A 67 14.41 6.74 33.05
N PHE A 68 15.62 6.39 32.58
CA PHE A 68 15.94 5.03 32.17
C PHE A 68 16.70 4.31 33.28
N ARG A 69 16.32 3.05 33.52
CA ARG A 69 16.97 2.24 34.54
C ARG A 69 18.04 1.36 33.88
N ASN A 70 19.30 1.55 34.30
CA ASN A 70 20.43 0.71 33.91
C ASN A 70 20.47 -0.63 34.68
N GLU A 71 19.55 -0.83 35.61
CA GLU A 71 19.41 -2.07 36.36
C GLU A 71 18.61 -3.04 35.49
N ASN A 72 19.29 -3.95 34.81
CA ASN A 72 18.70 -5.12 34.15
C ASN A 72 18.05 -6.03 35.20
N VAL A 73 16.94 -5.59 35.80
CA VAL A 73 16.13 -6.42 36.67
C VAL A 73 15.59 -7.56 35.81
N ASP A 74 15.97 -8.78 36.14
CA ASP A 74 15.59 -10.02 35.44
C ASP A 74 16.03 -10.12 33.96
N GLY A 75 17.07 -9.39 33.56
CA GLY A 75 17.60 -9.45 32.18
C GLY A 75 16.72 -8.77 31.13
N MET A 76 15.75 -7.95 31.56
CA MET A 76 14.96 -7.12 30.66
C MET A 76 15.63 -5.76 30.44
N GLU A 77 15.87 -5.43 29.18
CA GLU A 77 16.38 -4.11 28.77
C GLU A 77 15.26 -3.06 28.80
N ASP A 78 15.56 -1.86 29.30
CA ASP A 78 14.67 -0.70 29.18
C ASP A 78 14.63 -0.22 27.72
N LEU A 79 13.59 -0.64 27.01
CA LEU A 79 13.39 -0.30 25.60
C LEU A 79 13.21 1.21 25.37
N GLY A 80 12.92 2.01 26.40
CA GLY A 80 12.78 3.46 26.28
C GLY A 80 14.06 4.14 25.81
N ALA A 81 15.22 3.65 26.27
CA ALA A 81 16.53 4.18 25.91
C ALA A 81 16.93 3.88 24.44
N VAL A 82 16.29 2.89 23.83
CA VAL A 82 16.57 2.41 22.45
C VAL A 82 15.35 2.54 21.53
N SER A 83 14.38 3.39 21.90
CA SER A 83 13.18 3.67 21.12
C SER A 83 13.15 5.10 20.60
N LEU A 84 12.43 5.32 19.49
CA LEU A 84 12.17 6.67 18.96
C LEU A 84 11.30 7.53 19.88
N GLN A 85 10.45 6.89 20.70
CA GLN A 85 9.50 7.55 21.57
C GLN A 85 9.72 7.13 23.02
N CYS A 86 9.82 8.11 23.93
CA CYS A 86 9.90 7.84 25.37
C CYS A 86 8.56 7.32 25.92
N GLY A 87 7.45 7.99 25.59
CA GLY A 87 6.09 7.53 25.89
C GLY A 87 5.41 6.99 24.63
N ARG A 88 4.84 5.79 24.68
CA ARG A 88 4.21 5.16 23.52
C ARG A 88 2.99 4.31 23.87
N ARG A 89 2.12 4.12 22.89
CA ARG A 89 0.98 3.19 22.98
C ARG A 89 1.48 1.75 22.88
N VAL A 90 0.68 0.81 23.38
CA VAL A 90 0.92 -0.63 23.25
C VAL A 90 0.49 -1.15 21.87
N ASP A 91 0.99 -0.54 20.80
CA ASP A 91 0.64 -0.93 19.42
C ASP A 91 1.10 -2.37 19.07
N SER A 92 2.09 -2.89 19.81
CA SER A 92 2.52 -4.28 19.73
C SER A 92 1.42 -5.30 20.08
N LEU A 93 0.44 -4.92 20.91
CA LEU A 93 -0.67 -5.81 21.27
C LEU A 93 -1.57 -6.11 20.06
N LYS A 94 -1.82 -5.10 19.21
CA LYS A 94 -2.62 -5.27 17.98
C LYS A 94 -1.96 -6.31 17.08
N TRP A 95 -0.65 -6.14 16.84
CA TRP A 95 0.14 -7.07 16.06
C TRP A 95 0.16 -8.48 16.68
N PHE A 96 0.36 -8.58 17.99
CA PHE A 96 0.38 -9.86 18.69
C PHE A 96 -0.93 -10.62 18.54
N LEU A 97 -2.08 -9.94 18.64
CA LEU A 97 -3.39 -10.55 18.45
C LEU A 97 -3.59 -11.02 17.00
N ASP A 98 -3.21 -10.21 16.01
CA ASP A 98 -3.23 -10.63 14.60
C ASP A 98 -2.35 -11.86 14.37
N TRP A 99 -1.13 -11.86 14.92
CA TRP A 99 -0.21 -12.99 14.83
C TRP A 99 -0.77 -14.25 15.50
N LYS A 100 -1.37 -14.13 16.68
CA LYS A 100 -2.00 -15.25 17.39
C LYS A 100 -3.20 -15.81 16.66
N PHE A 101 -4.00 -14.96 16.01
CA PHE A 101 -5.21 -15.37 15.30
C PHE A 101 -4.90 -15.99 13.94
N PHE A 102 -4.10 -15.31 13.10
CA PHE A 102 -3.83 -15.76 11.74
C PHE A 102 -2.65 -16.74 11.65
N GLY A 103 -1.67 -16.62 12.56
CA GLY A 103 -0.37 -17.23 12.40
C GLY A 103 0.38 -16.72 11.16
N ARG A 104 1.62 -17.19 10.98
CA ARG A 104 2.42 -16.84 9.80
C ARG A 104 1.72 -17.24 8.50
N GLU A 105 1.16 -18.45 8.44
CA GLU A 105 0.53 -18.97 7.23
C GLU A 105 -0.74 -18.20 6.86
N GLY A 106 -1.56 -17.79 7.84
CA GLY A 106 -2.75 -16.98 7.58
C GLY A 106 -2.38 -15.60 7.04
N LEU A 107 -1.34 -14.97 7.58
CA LEU A 107 -0.81 -13.71 7.06
C LEU A 107 -0.27 -13.86 5.64
N ALA A 108 0.48 -14.94 5.37
CA ALA A 108 0.98 -15.25 4.02
C ALA A 108 -0.16 -15.40 3.01
N ARG A 109 -1.19 -16.22 3.33
CA ARG A 109 -2.36 -16.43 2.47
C ARG A 109 -3.09 -15.13 2.13
N ARG A 110 -3.18 -14.19 3.07
CA ARG A 110 -3.81 -12.87 2.82
C ARG A 110 -3.04 -12.05 1.80
N VAL A 111 -1.71 -11.98 1.94
CA VAL A 111 -0.85 -11.25 0.99
C VAL A 111 -0.90 -11.93 -0.38
N GLU A 112 -0.85 -13.25 -0.43
CA GLU A 112 -0.96 -14.03 -1.67
C GLU A 112 -2.30 -13.82 -2.37
N LYS A 113 -3.41 -13.89 -1.65
CA LYS A 113 -4.75 -13.59 -2.19
C LYS A 113 -4.83 -12.19 -2.80
N ASN A 114 -4.26 -11.18 -2.13
CA ASN A 114 -4.24 -9.81 -2.68
C ASN A 114 -3.46 -9.74 -4.00
N LEU A 115 -2.35 -10.47 -4.11
CA LEU A 115 -1.60 -10.56 -5.36
C LEU A 115 -2.38 -11.27 -6.46
N GLU A 116 -3.03 -12.40 -6.15
CA GLU A 116 -3.87 -13.15 -7.10
C GLU A 116 -5.00 -12.29 -7.66
N LEU A 117 -5.63 -11.45 -6.83
CA LEU A 117 -6.64 -10.50 -7.28
C LEU A 117 -6.05 -9.40 -8.18
N CYS A 118 -4.82 -8.94 -7.90
CA CYS A 118 -4.13 -7.98 -8.77
C CYS A 118 -3.73 -8.60 -10.12
N GLU A 119 -3.30 -9.86 -10.12
CA GLU A 119 -3.00 -10.64 -11.33
C GLU A 119 -4.26 -10.83 -12.17
N TYR A 120 -5.37 -11.20 -11.53
CA TYR A 120 -6.66 -11.29 -12.21
C TYR A 120 -7.14 -9.94 -12.77
N ALA A 121 -7.00 -8.85 -12.02
CA ALA A 121 -7.34 -7.51 -12.51
C ALA A 121 -6.47 -7.10 -13.72
N GLU A 122 -5.19 -7.48 -13.74
CA GLU A 122 -4.31 -7.28 -14.90
C GLU A 122 -4.81 -8.06 -16.13
N GLU A 123 -5.28 -9.30 -15.96
CA GLU A 123 -5.90 -10.10 -17.03
C GLU A 123 -7.16 -9.41 -17.58
N VAL A 124 -8.03 -8.89 -16.71
CA VAL A 124 -9.25 -8.18 -17.15
C VAL A 124 -8.92 -6.91 -17.95
N VAL A 125 -7.94 -6.13 -17.49
CA VAL A 125 -7.51 -4.92 -18.22
C VAL A 125 -6.91 -5.27 -19.57
N THR A 126 -6.03 -6.28 -19.63
CA THR A 126 -5.33 -6.65 -20.86
C THR A 126 -6.23 -7.32 -21.88
N ALA A 127 -7.28 -8.03 -21.45
CA ALA A 127 -8.30 -8.60 -22.33
C ALA A 127 -9.29 -7.56 -22.89
N SER A 128 -9.28 -6.32 -22.38
CA SER A 128 -10.23 -5.27 -22.79
C SER A 128 -9.69 -4.41 -23.94
N ASP A 129 -10.50 -4.26 -24.99
CA ASP A 129 -10.23 -3.29 -26.05
C ASP A 129 -10.35 -1.84 -25.57
N LEU A 130 -11.07 -1.60 -24.48
CA LEU A 130 -11.37 -0.26 -23.94
C LEU A 130 -10.42 0.20 -22.84
N LEU A 131 -9.64 -0.71 -22.25
CA LEU A 131 -8.72 -0.39 -21.15
C LEU A 131 -7.28 -0.68 -21.55
N GLU A 132 -6.35 0.08 -20.98
CA GLU A 132 -4.91 -0.18 -21.10
C GLU A 132 -4.23 -0.08 -19.74
N LEU A 133 -3.19 -0.91 -19.54
CA LEU A 133 -2.23 -0.69 -18.48
C LEU A 133 -1.39 0.54 -18.80
N VAL A 134 -1.22 1.44 -17.83
CA VAL A 134 -0.30 2.58 -17.97
C VAL A 134 1.15 2.11 -17.87
N VAL A 135 1.39 1.11 -17.02
CA VAL A 135 2.65 0.38 -16.89
C VAL A 135 2.37 -1.09 -16.60
N PRO A 136 3.25 -2.03 -16.99
CA PRO A 136 3.13 -3.44 -16.59
C PRO A 136 3.04 -3.58 -15.07
N ARG A 137 2.18 -4.47 -14.57
CA ARG A 137 2.05 -4.68 -13.13
C ARG A 137 3.28 -5.41 -12.60
N THR A 138 4.00 -4.75 -11.70
CA THR A 138 5.17 -5.35 -11.03
C THR A 138 4.87 -5.81 -9.61
N SER A 139 3.74 -5.42 -9.02
CA SER A 139 3.42 -5.67 -7.60
C SER A 139 1.91 -5.67 -7.32
N PHE A 140 1.50 -5.17 -6.15
CA PHE A 140 0.12 -5.11 -5.63
C PHE A 140 -0.67 -3.85 -6.06
N ASN A 141 -0.28 -3.24 -7.18
CA ASN A 141 -0.92 -2.03 -7.70
C ASN A 141 -1.11 -2.19 -9.20
N VAL A 142 -2.36 -2.19 -9.64
CA VAL A 142 -2.72 -2.24 -11.06
C VAL A 142 -2.99 -0.81 -11.52
N CYS A 143 -2.06 -0.29 -12.32
CA CYS A 143 -2.13 1.06 -12.88
C CYS A 143 -2.69 0.99 -14.29
N PHE A 144 -3.94 1.41 -14.47
CA PHE A 144 -4.64 1.32 -15.75
C PHE A 144 -5.43 2.60 -16.05
N ARG A 145 -5.91 2.72 -17.28
CA ARG A 145 -6.82 3.80 -17.69
C ARG A 145 -7.74 3.34 -18.81
N PHE A 146 -8.84 4.06 -19.00
CA PHE A 146 -9.70 3.95 -20.16
C PHE A 146 -8.99 4.51 -21.39
N LYS A 147 -9.02 3.77 -22.51
CA LYS A 147 -8.41 4.17 -23.77
C LYS A 147 -9.21 5.27 -24.44
N VAL A 148 -8.56 6.42 -24.58
CA VAL A 148 -9.09 7.61 -25.25
C VAL A 148 -7.94 8.32 -25.96
N PRO A 149 -8.16 8.89 -27.16
CA PRO A 149 -7.12 9.62 -27.87
C PRO A 149 -6.55 10.76 -27.03
N GLU A 150 -5.22 10.89 -27.05
CA GLU A 150 -4.56 12.09 -26.52
C GLU A 150 -4.97 13.32 -27.36
N PRO A 151 -5.01 14.53 -26.77
CA PRO A 151 -4.60 14.88 -25.40
C PRO A 151 -5.74 14.77 -24.36
N ALA A 152 -6.91 14.26 -24.73
CA ALA A 152 -8.08 14.22 -23.86
C ALA A 152 -8.03 13.10 -22.80
N SER A 153 -7.06 12.18 -22.89
CA SER A 153 -7.04 10.96 -22.08
C SER A 153 -7.02 11.23 -20.58
N ASN A 154 -6.16 12.16 -20.15
CA ASN A 154 -6.03 12.49 -18.73
C ASN A 154 -7.30 13.13 -18.16
N SER A 155 -7.85 14.15 -18.82
CA SER A 155 -9.06 14.84 -18.36
C SER A 155 -10.27 13.92 -18.38
N PHE A 156 -10.37 13.06 -19.39
CA PHE A 156 -11.43 12.06 -19.49
C PHE A 156 -11.35 11.04 -18.34
N ASN A 157 -10.19 10.44 -18.10
CA ASN A 157 -10.04 9.44 -17.03
C ASN A 157 -10.24 10.05 -15.64
N LEU A 158 -9.84 11.31 -15.43
CA LEU A 158 -10.16 12.03 -14.21
C LEU A 158 -11.67 12.22 -14.04
N ALA A 159 -12.37 12.67 -15.09
CA ALA A 159 -13.82 12.85 -15.06
C ALA A 159 -14.57 11.53 -14.83
N LEU A 160 -14.12 10.43 -15.46
CA LEU A 160 -14.64 9.08 -15.25
C LEU A 160 -14.50 8.66 -13.79
N ARG A 161 -13.30 8.82 -13.20
CA ARG A 161 -13.06 8.52 -11.79
C ARG A 161 -13.97 9.35 -10.88
N GLU A 162 -14.12 10.65 -11.15
CA GLU A 162 -14.98 11.54 -10.34
C GLU A 162 -16.47 11.19 -10.46
N ALA A 163 -16.93 10.75 -11.63
CA ALA A 163 -18.31 10.31 -11.82
C ALA A 163 -18.60 9.03 -11.02
N LEU A 164 -17.72 8.02 -11.14
CA LEU A 164 -17.84 6.77 -10.37
C LEU A 164 -17.80 7.01 -8.86
N HIS A 165 -16.99 7.98 -8.40
CA HIS A 165 -16.93 8.35 -6.99
C HIS A 165 -18.21 9.02 -6.50
N ARG A 166 -18.72 10.02 -7.25
CA ARG A 166 -19.93 10.77 -6.89
C ARG A 166 -21.19 9.89 -6.87
N GLU A 167 -21.23 8.86 -7.71
CA GLU A 167 -22.34 7.91 -7.77
C GLU A 167 -22.23 6.79 -6.72
N GLY A 168 -21.18 6.79 -5.90
CA GLY A 168 -20.97 5.77 -4.86
C GLY A 168 -20.65 4.39 -5.42
N VAL A 169 -20.27 4.29 -6.70
CA VAL A 169 -19.99 3.01 -7.38
C VAL A 169 -18.62 2.47 -6.98
N SER A 170 -17.59 3.34 -6.95
CA SER A 170 -16.25 2.92 -6.55
C SER A 170 -15.42 4.06 -5.99
N PHE A 171 -14.42 3.72 -5.18
CA PHE A 171 -13.40 4.65 -4.70
C PHE A 171 -12.03 4.16 -5.16
N ILE A 172 -11.56 4.71 -6.29
CA ILE A 172 -10.24 4.43 -6.83
C ILE A 172 -9.36 5.69 -6.76
N GLY A 173 -8.10 5.50 -6.36
CA GLY A 173 -7.11 6.57 -6.34
C GLY A 173 -6.53 6.82 -7.73
N VAL A 174 -6.05 8.03 -7.97
CA VAL A 174 -5.32 8.38 -9.21
C VAL A 174 -3.87 8.71 -8.91
N GLY A 175 -3.01 8.59 -9.92
CA GLY A 175 -1.62 9.04 -9.92
C GLY A 175 -1.18 9.36 -11.35
N TYR A 176 0.01 9.96 -11.51
CA TYR A 176 0.58 10.23 -12.81
C TYR A 176 1.89 9.46 -12.98
N ILE A 177 2.04 8.81 -14.13
CA ILE A 177 3.25 8.09 -14.52
C ILE A 177 3.64 8.62 -15.90
N ASP A 178 4.82 9.24 -16.01
CA ASP A 178 5.31 9.88 -17.23
C ASP A 178 4.29 10.82 -17.88
N GLY A 179 3.60 11.60 -17.05
CA GLY A 179 2.56 12.55 -17.47
C GLY A 179 1.20 11.92 -17.83
N LYS A 180 1.07 10.59 -17.81
CA LYS A 180 -0.20 9.89 -18.05
C LYS A 180 -0.92 9.62 -16.73
N LEU A 181 -2.21 9.95 -16.68
CA LEU A 181 -3.04 9.62 -15.53
C LEU A 181 -3.30 8.11 -15.49
N ALA A 182 -3.04 7.51 -14.33
CA ALA A 182 -3.34 6.13 -14.01
C ALA A 182 -4.36 6.07 -12.86
N MET A 183 -5.46 5.34 -13.07
CA MET A 183 -6.27 4.84 -11.97
C MET A 183 -5.50 3.68 -11.31
N ARG A 184 -5.37 3.74 -9.98
CA ARG A 184 -4.57 2.82 -9.17
C ARG A 184 -5.48 1.90 -8.39
N LEU A 185 -5.62 0.66 -8.83
CA LEU A 185 -6.41 -0.34 -8.13
C LEU A 185 -5.53 -1.06 -7.11
N LEU A 186 -5.82 -0.85 -5.82
CA LEU A 186 -5.21 -1.54 -4.69
C LEU A 186 -6.26 -2.43 -4.03
N LEU A 187 -6.04 -3.74 -4.04
CA LEU A 187 -6.98 -4.74 -3.54
C LEU A 187 -6.49 -5.29 -2.19
N THR A 188 -7.05 -4.77 -1.10
CA THR A 188 -6.67 -5.18 0.26
C THR A 188 -7.85 -5.54 1.16
N ASN A 189 -9.09 -5.39 0.67
CA ASN A 189 -10.25 -5.84 1.41
C ASN A 189 -10.23 -7.38 1.48
N PRO A 190 -10.15 -7.99 2.69
CA PRO A 190 -10.07 -9.45 2.82
C PRO A 190 -11.30 -10.18 2.27
N ALA A 191 -12.45 -9.51 2.21
CA ALA A 191 -13.69 -10.03 1.65
C ALA A 191 -13.77 -9.96 0.12
N ALA A 192 -12.86 -9.24 -0.54
CA ALA A 192 -12.87 -9.12 -2.00
C ALA A 192 -12.61 -10.47 -2.68
N GLU A 193 -13.31 -10.68 -3.78
CA GLU A 193 -13.25 -11.84 -4.66
C GLU A 193 -13.17 -11.38 -6.12
N LYS A 194 -12.89 -12.31 -7.04
CA LYS A 194 -12.82 -12.03 -8.49
C LYS A 194 -14.10 -11.38 -9.02
N ARG A 195 -15.27 -11.79 -8.53
CA ARG A 195 -16.56 -11.18 -8.89
C ARG A 195 -16.64 -9.68 -8.59
N ASP A 196 -15.96 -9.21 -7.54
CA ASP A 196 -15.96 -7.80 -7.16
C ASP A 196 -15.06 -7.00 -8.12
N VAL A 197 -13.96 -7.62 -8.57
CA VAL A 197 -13.09 -7.09 -9.63
C VAL A 197 -13.87 -6.98 -10.94
N ASP A 198 -14.61 -8.02 -11.31
CA ASP A 198 -15.45 -8.03 -12.52
C ASP A 198 -16.53 -6.94 -12.46
N ALA A 199 -17.24 -6.83 -11.34
CA ALA A 199 -18.27 -5.83 -11.13
C ALA A 199 -17.71 -4.40 -11.20
N PHE A 200 -16.52 -4.18 -10.63
CA PHE A 200 -15.82 -2.91 -10.69
C PHE A 200 -15.49 -2.52 -12.13
N PHE A 201 -14.85 -3.41 -12.91
CA PHE A 201 -14.48 -3.11 -14.29
C PHE A 201 -15.70 -2.98 -15.20
N ALA A 202 -16.74 -3.79 -15.01
CA ALA A 202 -17.99 -3.66 -15.76
C ALA A 202 -18.63 -2.28 -15.55
N SER A 203 -18.70 -1.82 -14.29
CA SER A 203 -19.24 -0.50 -13.96
C SER A 203 -18.38 0.63 -14.53
N LEU A 204 -17.06 0.50 -14.45
CA LEU A 204 -16.11 1.47 -14.99
C LEU A 204 -16.22 1.57 -16.52
N ILE A 205 -16.32 0.43 -17.20
CA ILE A 205 -16.45 0.37 -18.66
C ILE A 205 -17.79 0.96 -19.11
N ALA A 206 -18.90 0.58 -18.45
CA ALA A 206 -20.22 1.13 -18.74
C ALA A 206 -20.22 2.65 -18.58
N LYS A 207 -19.64 3.16 -17.48
CA LYS A 207 -19.57 4.59 -17.22
C LYS A 207 -18.68 5.35 -18.19
N GLY A 208 -17.51 4.80 -18.52
CA GLY A 208 -16.62 5.37 -19.53
C GLY A 208 -17.28 5.43 -20.90
N SER A 209 -18.00 4.37 -21.28
CA SER A 209 -18.72 4.31 -22.56
C SER A 209 -19.86 5.33 -22.62
N GLN A 210 -20.60 5.53 -21.52
CA GLN A 210 -21.60 6.58 -21.40
C GLN A 210 -20.97 7.97 -21.58
N LEU A 211 -19.91 8.29 -20.84
CA LEU A 211 -19.24 9.60 -20.90
C LEU A 211 -18.67 9.91 -22.29
N LEU A 212 -18.26 8.91 -23.05
CA LEU A 212 -17.80 9.09 -24.42
C LEU A 212 -18.91 9.54 -25.38
N GLN A 213 -20.14 9.10 -25.14
CA GLN A 213 -21.30 9.46 -25.97
C GLN A 213 -21.79 10.89 -25.69
N GLU A 214 -21.45 11.47 -24.53
CA GLU A 214 -21.97 12.76 -24.04
C GLU A 214 -21.14 14.01 -24.47
N LYS A 215 -20.26 13.98 -25.49
CA LYS A 215 -19.34 15.06 -25.95
C LYS A 215 -19.67 16.54 -25.57
N PRO A 216 -18.68 17.40 -25.23
CA PRO A 216 -17.43 17.18 -24.49
C PRO A 216 -17.42 17.85 -23.09
N LEU A 217 -16.67 17.23 -22.16
CA LEU A 217 -16.45 17.73 -20.80
C LEU A 217 -15.78 19.13 -20.79
N PRO A 218 -16.26 20.07 -19.97
CA PRO A 218 -15.60 21.36 -19.81
C PRO A 218 -14.18 21.18 -19.27
N ALA A 219 -13.27 22.05 -19.73
CA ALA A 219 -11.89 22.08 -19.27
C ALA A 219 -11.82 22.20 -17.75
N VAL A 220 -11.26 21.19 -17.08
CA VAL A 220 -10.98 21.26 -15.64
C VAL A 220 -9.81 22.23 -15.46
N VAL A 221 -10.09 23.39 -14.87
CA VAL A 221 -9.08 24.40 -14.51
C VAL A 221 -8.18 23.77 -13.45
N GLY A 222 -6.90 23.63 -13.82
CA GLY A 222 -5.87 22.98 -13.01
C GLY A 222 -5.65 23.71 -11.69
N GLY A 223 -5.52 22.91 -10.64
CA GLY A 223 -5.13 23.38 -9.33
C GLY A 223 -4.83 22.18 -8.44
N PHE A 224 -3.77 21.43 -8.73
CA PHE A 224 -3.22 20.53 -7.72
C PHE A 224 -1.70 20.64 -7.63
N CYS A 225 -1.29 20.94 -6.40
CA CYS A 225 0.07 21.05 -5.91
C CYS A 225 0.74 19.66 -5.96
N PRO A 226 1.97 19.55 -6.49
CA PRO A 226 2.70 18.30 -6.47
C PRO A 226 3.12 18.00 -5.03
N VAL A 227 2.54 16.95 -4.44
CA VAL A 227 3.17 16.29 -3.29
C VAL A 227 4.23 15.38 -3.89
N SER A 228 5.44 15.90 -4.02
CA SER A 228 6.65 15.11 -4.20
C SER A 228 6.80 14.16 -3.01
N LEU A 229 7.08 12.89 -3.32
CA LEU A 229 7.57 11.89 -2.36
C LEU A 229 8.85 12.39 -1.68
#